data_AF-A0A951QB93-F1
#
_entry.id   AF-A0A951QB93-F1
#
_cell.length_a   1.000
_cell.length_b   1.000
_cell.length_c   1.000
_cell.angle_alpha   90.00
_cell.angle_beta   90.00
_cell.angle_gamma   90.00
#
_symmetry.space_group_name_H-M   'P 1'
#
loop_
_entity.id
_entity.type
_entity.pdbx_description
1 polymer ?
#
loop_
_entity_poly.entity_id
_entity_poly.type
_entity_poly.pdbx_seq_one_letter_code
_entity_poly.pdbx_strand_id
1 'polypeptide(L)'
;MATAKAVKTGTFRVGREAPHPKCPKKNGNSHKRNFAEGTALLSSQRSNFYRHFSHLAIVNILSNLTVPLAGLVDTAFLGHLTEIRHFAGVALATVLFNYIYWTFGFLRMATTGMTAQAVGRGDRDTVLLIGLRNGLLALAIGILIVLLQLPLRSLGFTLLRAAPEVADSGKAYFDALIWAAPATLINYVLIGWFLGRGQSGGVLLLSVIGSGANVMLDYLLILRLGWESAGAGWATAASQYLMLLVGMLLVWRSVGWGQLRSLALQIWDISALKADFLLNGEILVRTFTLISTFALFTNLSSDLGTVILATNAVLLQVVTLAAYFIDGLAFATESFAGVFRGQGATDRLMQLLRVSGIACLTSGLLFAIAFLLFPTPLFSLLTNHSDILDRFPAYVPWLLPVLGFGSIAYMLDGYFLGLTQGRILRQSALIAALVGFMPMAIVAWYLRSSHLLWLALSSFMAARALTLAVKVPQTLKAPLKTP
;
A
#
# COMPACT_ATOMS: atom_id res chain seq x y z
N MET A 1 -15.35 -6.71 82.64
CA MET A 1 -14.94 -5.76 83.70
C MET A 1 -13.44 -5.92 83.87
N ALA A 2 -12.66 -5.03 83.24
CA ALA A 2 -11.86 -3.97 83.89
C ALA A 2 -10.45 -4.51 84.21
N THR A 3 -9.31 -3.94 83.78
CA THR A 3 -8.95 -2.55 83.40
C THR A 3 -7.53 -2.58 82.78
N ALA A 4 -7.25 -1.88 81.66
CA ALA A 4 -6.38 -0.67 81.51
C ALA A 4 -4.87 -0.88 81.81
N LYS A 5 -3.82 -0.35 81.14
CA LYS A 5 -3.49 0.86 80.32
C LYS A 5 -2.05 0.57 79.79
N ALA A 6 -1.67 0.69 78.50
CA ALA A 6 -1.35 1.86 77.67
C ALA A 6 -0.10 2.71 78.07
N VAL A 7 0.90 2.74 77.15
CA VAL A 7 1.63 3.91 76.57
C VAL A 7 3.14 4.16 76.88
N LYS A 8 3.94 4.06 75.79
CA LYS A 8 5.12 4.85 75.26
C LYS A 8 6.32 5.17 76.21
N THR A 9 7.59 5.29 75.79
CA THR A 9 8.26 6.01 74.66
C THR A 9 9.77 5.62 74.64
N GLY A 10 10.48 5.74 73.50
CA GLY A 10 11.95 5.90 73.53
C GLY A 10 12.73 5.41 72.31
N THR A 11 12.95 6.30 71.34
CA THR A 11 13.77 6.21 70.13
C THR A 11 15.29 6.16 70.38
N PHE A 12 16.08 5.47 69.54
CA PHE A 12 17.31 6.00 68.88
C PHE A 12 17.84 5.07 67.75
N ARG A 13 18.23 5.71 66.62
CA ARG A 13 18.84 5.17 65.37
C ARG A 13 20.28 4.63 65.63
N VAL A 14 20.99 3.83 64.82
CA VAL A 14 21.47 3.90 63.41
C VAL A 14 22.16 2.53 63.15
N GLY A 15 21.88 1.73 62.11
CA GLY A 15 22.48 1.86 60.78
C GLY A 15 23.00 0.54 60.17
N ARG A 16 22.73 0.40 58.87
CA ARG A 16 23.42 -0.35 57.79
C ARG A 16 22.95 -1.75 57.39
N GLU A 17 22.65 -1.76 56.09
CA GLU A 17 22.09 -2.77 55.22
C GLU A 17 23.12 -3.81 54.74
N ALA A 18 22.63 -4.98 54.34
CA ALA A 18 23.11 -5.68 53.15
C ALA A 18 21.90 -6.27 52.41
N PRO A 19 21.55 -5.81 51.20
CA PRO A 19 20.50 -6.43 50.40
C PRO A 19 21.07 -7.51 49.46
N HIS A 20 20.40 -8.66 49.45
CA HIS A 20 20.55 -9.73 48.45
C HIS A 20 20.53 -9.20 47.01
N PRO A 21 21.28 -9.82 46.07
CA PRO A 21 21.34 -9.35 44.69
C PRO A 21 19.99 -9.56 43.99
N LYS A 22 19.38 -8.45 43.57
CA LYS A 22 18.19 -8.40 42.71
C LYS A 22 18.52 -9.02 41.35
N CYS A 23 17.76 -10.05 40.97
CA CYS A 23 17.66 -10.53 39.60
C CYS A 23 17.24 -9.36 38.66
N PRO A 24 17.85 -9.21 37.47
CA PRO A 24 17.50 -8.12 36.57
C PRO A 24 16.14 -8.38 35.93
N LYS A 25 15.18 -7.47 36.17
CA LYS A 25 13.91 -7.36 35.43
C LYS A 25 14.22 -7.10 33.94
N LYS A 26 14.33 -8.16 33.13
CA LYS A 26 14.47 -8.06 31.67
C LYS A 26 13.16 -7.53 31.04
N ASN A 27 13.25 -6.41 30.32
CA ASN A 27 12.55 -5.93 29.11
C ASN A 27 11.12 -6.36 28.72
N GLY A 28 10.33 -7.08 29.54
CA GLY A 28 8.98 -7.53 29.17
C GLY A 28 7.91 -6.44 29.09
N ASN A 29 8.19 -5.24 29.63
CA ASN A 29 7.20 -4.18 29.77
C ASN A 29 7.01 -3.33 28.50
N SER A 30 8.04 -3.14 27.67
CA SER A 30 7.94 -2.35 26.43
C SER A 30 7.19 -3.11 25.33
N HIS A 31 7.44 -4.42 25.19
CA HIS A 31 6.76 -5.28 24.22
C HIS A 31 5.24 -5.36 24.47
N LYS A 32 4.84 -5.49 25.75
CA LYS A 32 3.41 -5.48 26.12
C LYS A 32 2.77 -4.12 25.87
N ARG A 33 3.50 -3.01 26.05
CA ARG A 33 3.02 -1.65 25.87
C ARG A 33 2.76 -1.30 24.40
N ASN A 34 3.71 -1.57 23.50
CA ASN A 34 3.56 -1.28 22.06
C ASN A 34 2.47 -2.15 21.38
N PHE A 35 2.29 -3.39 21.86
CA PHE A 35 1.18 -4.24 21.42
C PHE A 35 -0.15 -3.71 21.97
N ALA A 36 -0.20 -3.36 23.27
CA ALA A 36 -1.39 -2.85 23.94
C ALA A 36 -1.88 -1.51 23.34
N GLU A 37 -0.96 -0.59 23.02
CA GLU A 37 -1.29 0.71 22.43
C GLU A 37 -1.94 0.55 21.04
N GLY A 38 -1.37 -0.26 20.14
CA GLY A 38 -1.97 -0.54 18.83
C GLY A 38 -3.37 -1.19 18.94
N THR A 39 -3.54 -2.15 19.86
CA THR A 39 -4.85 -2.76 20.12
C THR A 39 -5.86 -1.79 20.75
N ALA A 40 -5.41 -0.88 21.63
CA ALA A 40 -6.28 0.07 22.32
C ALA A 40 -6.85 1.14 21.37
N LEU A 41 -6.05 1.58 20.38
CA LEU A 41 -6.52 2.52 19.34
C LEU A 41 -7.65 1.89 18.50
N LEU A 42 -7.59 0.58 18.27
CA LEU A 42 -8.55 -0.14 17.43
C LEU A 42 -9.80 -0.64 18.20
N SER A 43 -9.78 -0.67 19.54
CA SER A 43 -10.86 -1.24 20.37
C SER A 43 -11.81 -0.22 21.02
N SER A 44 -11.53 1.08 20.93
CA SER A 44 -12.16 2.14 21.77
C SER A 44 -13.67 2.42 21.51
N GLN A 45 -14.34 3.00 22.51
CA GLN A 45 -15.76 3.41 22.49
C GLN A 45 -16.10 4.43 21.39
N ARG A 46 -17.40 4.59 21.09
CA ARG A 46 -17.94 5.31 19.91
C ARG A 46 -17.42 6.75 19.70
N SER A 47 -17.20 7.55 20.75
CA SER A 47 -16.64 8.92 20.61
C SER A 47 -15.14 8.90 20.29
N ASN A 48 -14.42 7.90 20.80
CA ASN A 48 -13.01 7.69 20.52
C ASN A 48 -12.80 7.08 19.12
N PHE A 49 -13.73 6.29 18.58
CA PHE A 49 -13.58 5.66 17.27
C PHE A 49 -13.26 6.64 16.14
N TYR A 50 -14.02 7.74 16.01
CA TYR A 50 -13.81 8.72 14.93
C TYR A 50 -12.42 9.35 15.00
N ARG A 51 -11.98 9.73 16.21
CA ARG A 51 -10.64 10.32 16.43
C ARG A 51 -9.54 9.33 16.06
N HIS A 52 -9.69 8.06 16.45
CA HIS A 52 -8.73 7.01 16.11
C HIS A 52 -8.69 6.71 14.62
N PHE A 53 -9.86 6.61 13.97
CA PHE A 53 -9.95 6.43 12.52
C PHE A 53 -9.26 7.57 11.78
N SER A 54 -9.58 8.82 12.12
CA SER A 54 -8.96 9.99 11.48
C SER A 54 -7.45 10.05 11.72
N HIS A 55 -6.97 9.74 12.92
CA HIS A 55 -5.54 9.69 13.21
C HIS A 55 -4.82 8.63 12.35
N LEU A 56 -5.33 7.39 12.32
CA LEU A 56 -4.74 6.34 11.47
C LEU A 56 -4.80 6.71 9.99
N ALA A 57 -5.93 7.23 9.52
CA ALA A 57 -6.11 7.66 8.15
C ALA A 57 -5.10 8.74 7.75
N ILE A 58 -4.93 9.80 8.55
CA ILE A 58 -3.98 10.88 8.25
C ILE A 58 -2.55 10.34 8.18
N VAL A 59 -2.13 9.51 9.13
CA VAL A 59 -0.78 8.93 9.11
C VAL A 59 -0.58 8.00 7.92
N ASN A 60 -1.60 7.22 7.56
CA ASN A 60 -1.56 6.36 6.38
C ASN A 60 -1.52 7.17 5.08
N ILE A 61 -2.28 8.27 4.98
CA ILE A 61 -2.22 9.21 3.84
C ILE A 61 -0.82 9.75 3.69
N LEU A 62 -0.21 10.27 4.76
CA LEU A 62 1.15 10.81 4.72
C LEU A 62 2.17 9.75 4.28
N SER A 63 2.04 8.52 4.80
CA SER A 63 2.90 7.39 4.41
C SER A 63 2.76 7.09 2.91
N ASN A 64 1.52 7.00 2.42
CA ASN A 64 1.24 6.63 1.04
C ASN A 64 1.63 7.73 0.04
N LEU A 65 1.46 9.01 0.42
CA LEU A 65 1.90 10.15 -0.38
C LEU A 65 3.42 10.29 -0.46
N THR A 66 4.19 9.63 0.41
CA THR A 66 5.65 9.68 0.34
C THR A 66 6.16 9.07 -0.98
N VAL A 67 5.47 8.05 -1.51
CA VAL A 67 5.84 7.39 -2.78
C VAL A 67 5.80 8.35 -3.99
N PRO A 68 4.67 8.99 -4.33
CA PRO A 68 4.64 9.93 -5.45
C PRO A 68 5.53 11.16 -5.22
N LEU A 69 5.70 11.62 -3.98
CA LEU A 69 6.60 12.72 -3.67
C LEU A 69 8.07 12.35 -3.92
N ALA A 70 8.49 11.13 -3.57
CA ALA A 70 9.82 10.63 -3.88
C ALA A 70 10.05 10.55 -5.40
N GLY A 71 9.08 10.00 -6.14
CA GLY A 71 9.17 9.90 -7.59
C GLY A 71 9.29 11.26 -8.30
N LEU A 72 8.69 12.33 -7.78
CA LEU A 72 8.89 13.69 -8.29
C LEU A 72 10.34 14.16 -8.11
N VAL A 73 10.97 13.82 -6.99
CA VAL A 73 12.37 14.16 -6.73
C VAL A 73 13.32 13.35 -7.62
N ASP A 74 13.05 12.06 -7.82
CA ASP A 74 13.84 11.20 -8.72
C ASP A 74 13.77 11.71 -10.17
N THR A 75 12.55 12.06 -10.60
CA THR A 75 12.30 12.67 -11.91
C THR A 75 13.07 13.98 -12.05
N ALA A 76 13.10 14.81 -11.00
CA ALA A 76 13.87 16.04 -11.01
C ALA A 76 15.38 15.76 -11.16
N PHE A 77 15.97 14.83 -10.41
CA PHE A 77 17.40 14.51 -10.56
C PHE A 77 17.75 13.99 -11.96
N LEU A 78 16.97 13.05 -12.49
CA LEU A 78 17.18 12.50 -13.83
C LEU A 78 16.92 13.52 -14.94
N GLY A 79 15.96 14.42 -14.76
CA GLY A 79 15.61 15.46 -15.72
C GLY A 79 16.64 16.59 -15.82
N HIS A 80 17.52 16.74 -14.84
CA HIS A 80 18.64 17.70 -14.88
C HIS A 80 19.93 17.11 -15.47
N LEU A 81 19.94 15.83 -15.86
CA LEU A 81 21.04 15.27 -16.64
C LEU A 81 21.06 15.90 -18.04
N THR A 82 22.25 16.04 -18.61
CA THR A 82 22.45 16.64 -19.94
C THR A 82 21.81 15.84 -21.06
N GLU A 83 21.65 14.52 -20.87
CA GLU A 83 21.14 13.62 -21.90
C GLU A 83 19.76 13.03 -21.56
N ILE A 84 18.78 13.32 -22.41
CA ILE A 84 17.36 12.90 -22.26
C ILE A 84 17.20 11.37 -22.27
N ARG A 85 18.14 10.63 -22.89
CA ARG A 85 18.07 9.17 -23.03
C ARG A 85 18.00 8.43 -21.68
N HIS A 86 18.66 8.96 -20.63
CA HIS A 86 18.66 8.32 -19.32
C HIS A 86 17.29 8.42 -18.66
N PHE A 87 16.67 9.60 -18.73
CA PHE A 87 15.31 9.81 -18.25
C PHE A 87 14.31 8.90 -18.96
N ALA A 88 14.35 8.85 -20.30
CA ALA A 88 13.47 8.00 -21.10
C ALA A 88 13.69 6.50 -20.82
N GLY A 89 14.96 6.08 -20.66
CA GLY A 89 15.31 4.69 -20.37
C GLY A 89 14.83 4.24 -19.00
N VAL A 90 15.00 5.08 -17.97
CA VAL A 90 14.47 4.83 -16.63
C VAL A 90 12.95 4.77 -16.66
N ALA A 91 12.27 5.69 -17.35
CA ALA A 91 10.81 5.68 -17.46
C ALA A 91 10.29 4.34 -18.05
N LEU A 92 10.93 3.82 -19.09
CA LEU A 92 10.59 2.51 -19.66
C LEU A 92 10.82 1.36 -18.68
N ALA A 93 11.96 1.36 -17.98
CA ALA A 93 12.25 0.35 -16.99
C ALA A 93 11.26 0.41 -15.80
N THR A 94 10.86 1.60 -15.36
CA THR A 94 9.83 1.82 -14.33
C THR A 94 8.50 1.21 -14.73
N VAL A 95 8.09 1.27 -16.00
CA VAL A 95 6.90 0.54 -16.48
C VAL A 95 7.04 -0.96 -16.24
N LEU A 96 8.20 -1.55 -16.54
CA LEU A 96 8.44 -2.98 -16.25
C LEU A 96 8.37 -3.27 -14.76
N PHE A 97 8.99 -2.45 -13.91
CA PHE A 97 8.94 -2.64 -12.46
C PHE A 97 7.55 -2.41 -11.86
N ASN A 98 6.70 -1.59 -12.46
CA ASN A 98 5.29 -1.51 -12.07
C ASN A 98 4.61 -2.87 -12.26
N TYR A 99 4.90 -3.61 -13.34
CA TYR A 99 4.41 -4.98 -13.47
C TYR A 99 5.11 -5.97 -12.53
N ILE A 100 6.42 -5.86 -12.35
CA ILE A 100 7.22 -6.81 -11.56
C ILE A 100 7.02 -6.63 -10.06
N TYR A 101 6.81 -5.42 -9.54
CA TYR A 101 6.68 -5.14 -8.10
C TYR A 101 5.23 -4.84 -7.70
N TRP A 102 4.53 -3.95 -8.41
CA TRP A 102 3.19 -3.52 -7.99
C TRP A 102 2.17 -4.67 -8.01
N THR A 103 2.33 -5.61 -8.95
CA THR A 103 1.54 -6.86 -9.00
C THR A 103 1.63 -7.64 -7.69
N PHE A 104 2.80 -7.68 -7.05
CA PHE A 104 3.01 -8.36 -5.76
C PHE A 104 2.64 -7.51 -4.53
N GLY A 105 2.05 -6.33 -4.73
CA GLY A 105 1.41 -5.56 -3.66
C GLY A 105 0.32 -6.36 -2.92
N PHE A 106 -0.14 -7.48 -3.48
CA PHE A 106 -1.00 -8.43 -2.78
C PHE A 106 -0.40 -8.92 -1.46
N LEU A 107 0.92 -9.02 -1.33
CA LEU A 107 1.59 -9.43 -0.09
C LEU A 107 1.27 -8.49 1.06
N ARG A 108 1.27 -7.17 0.81
CA ARG A 108 0.84 -6.16 1.78
C ARG A 108 -0.62 -6.35 2.16
N MET A 109 -1.48 -6.43 1.14
CA MET A 109 -2.94 -6.52 1.28
C MET A 109 -3.35 -7.76 2.09
N ALA A 110 -2.87 -8.95 1.71
CA ALA A 110 -3.16 -10.19 2.40
C ALA A 110 -2.67 -10.17 3.86
N THR A 111 -1.43 -9.71 4.07
CA THR A 111 -0.83 -9.63 5.41
C THR A 111 -1.61 -8.68 6.32
N THR A 112 -2.07 -7.53 5.81
CA THR A 112 -2.81 -6.52 6.59
C THR A 112 -4.10 -7.09 7.14
N GLY A 113 -4.97 -7.64 6.28
CA GLY A 113 -6.27 -8.18 6.70
C GLY A 113 -6.15 -9.34 7.68
N MET A 114 -5.25 -10.30 7.39
CA MET A 114 -5.04 -11.46 8.28
C MET A 114 -4.48 -11.02 9.64
N THR A 115 -3.52 -10.11 9.65
CA THR A 115 -2.91 -9.59 10.88
C THR A 115 -3.95 -8.83 11.71
N ALA A 116 -4.75 -7.96 11.08
CA ALA A 116 -5.80 -7.21 11.75
C ALA A 116 -6.85 -8.14 12.40
N GLN A 117 -7.25 -9.21 11.72
CA GLN A 117 -8.17 -10.19 12.30
C GLN A 117 -7.55 -10.93 13.49
N ALA A 118 -6.29 -11.34 13.40
CA ALA A 118 -5.58 -11.97 14.51
C ALA A 118 -5.42 -11.02 15.71
N VAL A 119 -5.13 -9.73 15.46
CA VAL A 119 -5.14 -8.66 16.46
C VAL A 119 -6.51 -8.52 17.11
N GLY A 120 -7.59 -8.55 16.32
CA GLY A 120 -8.96 -8.51 16.82
C GLY A 120 -9.32 -9.69 17.72
N ARG A 121 -8.77 -10.88 17.45
CA ARG A 121 -8.89 -12.08 18.31
C ARG A 121 -8.00 -12.05 19.55
N GLY A 122 -7.07 -11.09 19.65
CA GLY A 122 -6.05 -11.06 20.71
C GLY A 122 -4.96 -12.13 20.55
N ASP A 123 -4.86 -12.75 19.37
CA ASP A 123 -3.96 -13.87 19.09
C ASP A 123 -2.59 -13.37 18.60
N ARG A 124 -1.66 -13.23 19.55
CA ARG A 124 -0.31 -12.71 19.31
C ARG A 124 0.57 -13.66 18.49
N ASP A 125 0.35 -14.96 18.64
CA ASP A 125 1.17 -15.98 18.00
C ASP A 125 0.80 -16.05 16.52
N THR A 126 -0.49 -16.04 16.20
CA THR A 126 -0.97 -15.95 14.82
C THR A 126 -0.52 -14.66 14.14
N VAL A 127 -0.52 -13.51 14.84
CA VAL A 127 0.05 -12.25 14.30
C VAL A 127 1.49 -12.44 13.86
N LEU A 128 2.33 -13.11 14.66
CA LEU A 128 3.72 -13.34 14.28
C LEU A 128 3.84 -14.35 13.13
N LEU A 129 3.08 -15.44 13.18
CA LEU A 129 3.09 -16.48 12.15
C LEU A 129 2.69 -15.95 10.78
N ILE A 130 1.70 -15.06 10.70
CA ILE A 130 1.30 -14.40 9.44
C ILE A 130 2.47 -13.62 8.84
N GLY A 131 3.19 -12.84 9.66
CA GLY A 131 4.36 -12.09 9.21
C GLY A 131 5.49 -13.00 8.72
N LEU A 132 5.75 -14.11 9.42
CA LEU A 132 6.79 -15.08 9.04
C LEU A 132 6.44 -15.82 7.74
N ARG A 133 5.20 -16.33 7.60
CA ARG A 133 4.76 -17.07 6.42
C ARG A 133 4.74 -16.19 5.17
N ASN A 134 4.13 -14.99 5.26
CA ASN A 134 4.13 -14.07 4.13
C ASN A 134 5.54 -13.53 3.86
N GLY A 135 6.39 -13.37 4.87
CA GLY A 135 7.80 -12.99 4.71
C GLY A 135 8.62 -14.05 3.96
N LEU A 136 8.40 -15.34 4.26
CA LEU A 136 9.01 -16.45 3.51
C LEU A 136 8.50 -16.51 2.07
N LEU A 137 7.20 -16.32 1.86
CA LEU A 137 6.62 -16.23 0.52
C LEU A 137 7.22 -15.06 -0.27
N ALA A 138 7.33 -13.89 0.34
CA ALA A 138 7.94 -12.70 -0.25
C ALA A 138 9.41 -12.91 -0.61
N LEU A 139 10.19 -13.54 0.28
CA LEU A 139 11.59 -13.88 0.02
C LEU A 139 11.72 -14.88 -1.13
N ALA A 140 10.89 -15.94 -1.16
CA ALA A 140 10.90 -16.94 -2.21
C ALA A 140 10.58 -16.32 -3.59
N ILE A 141 9.55 -15.47 -3.65
CA ILE A 141 9.19 -14.73 -4.87
C ILE A 141 10.30 -13.75 -5.26
N GLY A 142 10.88 -13.03 -4.31
CA GLY A 142 11.96 -12.06 -4.58
C GLY A 142 13.20 -12.74 -5.15
N ILE A 143 13.60 -13.87 -4.60
CA ILE A 143 14.69 -14.70 -5.15
C ILE A 143 14.32 -15.18 -6.56
N LEU A 144 13.09 -15.66 -6.77
CA LEU A 144 12.64 -16.11 -8.09
C LEU A 144 12.70 -14.98 -9.14
N ILE A 145 12.31 -13.75 -8.78
CA ILE A 145 12.41 -12.58 -9.67
C ILE A 145 13.86 -12.32 -10.07
N VAL A 146 14.80 -12.37 -9.11
CA VAL A 146 16.23 -12.19 -9.38
C VAL A 146 16.78 -13.31 -10.27
N LEU A 147 16.39 -14.57 -10.03
CA LEU A 147 16.79 -15.69 -10.87
C LEU A 147 16.25 -15.55 -12.30
N LEU A 148 15.07 -14.95 -12.48
CA LEU A 148 14.44 -14.68 -13.77
C LEU A 148 14.83 -13.32 -14.37
N GLN A 149 15.84 -12.62 -13.84
CA GLN A 149 16.19 -11.27 -14.30
C GLN A 149 16.47 -11.17 -15.81
N LEU A 150 17.18 -12.16 -16.39
CA LEU A 150 17.55 -12.17 -17.81
C LEU A 150 16.32 -12.30 -18.73
N PRO A 151 15.44 -13.32 -18.56
CA PRO A 151 14.23 -13.41 -19.38
C PRO A 151 13.30 -12.22 -19.14
N LEU A 152 13.18 -11.70 -17.91
CA LEU A 152 12.36 -10.52 -17.61
C LEU A 152 12.87 -9.27 -18.34
N ARG A 153 14.19 -9.02 -18.32
CA ARG A 153 14.83 -7.93 -19.06
C ARG A 153 14.58 -8.07 -20.56
N SER A 154 14.89 -9.23 -21.12
CA SER A 154 14.77 -9.48 -22.57
C SER A 154 13.33 -9.29 -23.03
N LEU A 155 12.37 -9.90 -22.34
CA LEU A 155 10.95 -9.82 -22.69
C LEU A 155 10.43 -8.40 -22.53
N GLY A 156 10.78 -7.72 -21.44
CA GLY A 156 10.34 -6.36 -21.17
C GLY A 156 10.79 -5.35 -22.23
N PHE A 157 12.09 -5.30 -22.54
CA PHE A 157 12.61 -4.35 -23.55
C PHE A 157 12.21 -4.72 -24.98
N THR A 158 11.94 -6.00 -25.27
CA THR A 158 11.39 -6.41 -26.57
C THR A 158 9.95 -5.94 -26.75
N LEU A 159 9.11 -6.09 -25.72
CA LEU A 159 7.71 -5.66 -25.75
C LEU A 159 7.58 -4.14 -25.83
N LEU A 160 8.46 -3.39 -25.15
CA LEU A 160 8.42 -1.93 -25.12
C LEU A 160 8.98 -1.25 -26.38
N ARG A 161 9.60 -2.00 -27.31
CA ARG A 161 10.14 -1.48 -28.59
C ARG A 161 10.95 -0.19 -28.45
N ALA A 162 11.85 -0.16 -27.47
CA ALA A 162 12.66 1.01 -27.17
C ALA A 162 13.73 1.26 -28.25
N ALA A 163 14.02 2.53 -28.57
CA ALA A 163 15.20 2.88 -29.37
C ALA A 163 16.49 2.40 -28.68
N PRO A 164 17.54 1.97 -29.42
CA PRO A 164 18.71 1.30 -28.83
C PRO A 164 19.35 2.04 -27.64
N GLU A 165 19.59 3.34 -27.78
CA GLU A 165 20.24 4.16 -26.74
C GLU A 165 19.38 4.33 -25.47
N VAL A 166 18.06 4.39 -25.64
CA VAL A 166 17.09 4.44 -24.53
C VAL A 166 16.99 3.07 -23.86
N ALA A 167 17.02 2.01 -24.66
CA ALA A 167 17.02 0.63 -24.18
C ALA A 167 18.25 0.36 -23.31
N ASP A 168 19.44 0.81 -23.70
CA ASP A 168 20.66 0.57 -22.94
C ASP A 168 20.67 1.31 -21.59
N SER A 169 20.20 2.56 -21.57
CA SER A 169 19.99 3.30 -20.32
C SER A 169 18.98 2.60 -19.40
N GLY A 170 17.86 2.14 -19.95
CA GLY A 170 16.84 1.43 -19.19
C GLY A 170 17.32 0.07 -18.68
N LYS A 171 18.11 -0.65 -19.48
CA LYS A 171 18.73 -1.92 -19.07
C LYS A 171 19.72 -1.72 -17.93
N ALA A 172 20.53 -0.66 -17.96
CA ALA A 172 21.45 -0.34 -16.88
C ALA A 172 20.71 -0.05 -15.55
N TYR A 173 19.60 0.70 -15.62
CA TYR A 173 18.71 0.87 -14.47
C TYR A 173 18.10 -0.45 -13.99
N PHE A 174 17.62 -1.28 -14.93
CA PHE A 174 17.03 -2.58 -14.62
C PHE A 174 18.01 -3.52 -13.91
N ASP A 175 19.23 -3.65 -14.43
CA ASP A 175 20.26 -4.54 -13.91
C ASP A 175 20.67 -4.16 -12.48
N ALA A 176 20.62 -2.87 -12.15
CA ALA A 176 20.86 -2.38 -10.79
C ALA A 176 19.63 -2.58 -9.88
N LEU A 177 18.43 -2.22 -10.33
CA LEU A 177 17.23 -2.23 -9.51
C LEU A 177 16.68 -3.64 -9.23
N ILE A 178 16.90 -4.62 -10.10
CA ILE A 178 16.31 -5.97 -9.94
C ILE A 178 16.74 -6.65 -8.64
N TRP A 179 17.92 -6.30 -8.11
CA TRP A 179 18.43 -6.77 -6.82
C TRP A 179 17.62 -6.26 -5.63
N ALA A 180 16.80 -5.23 -5.79
CA ALA A 180 15.89 -4.74 -4.76
C ALA A 180 14.72 -5.71 -4.48
N ALA A 181 14.40 -6.61 -5.43
CA ALA A 181 13.18 -7.42 -5.40
C ALA A 181 12.96 -8.15 -4.04
N PRO A 182 13.94 -8.85 -3.45
CA PRO A 182 13.74 -9.49 -2.15
C PRO A 182 13.42 -8.48 -1.04
N ALA A 183 14.11 -7.34 -1.01
CA ALA A 183 13.89 -6.32 0.01
C ALA A 183 12.53 -5.64 -0.14
N THR A 184 12.16 -5.25 -1.37
CA THR A 184 10.87 -4.63 -1.68
C THR A 184 9.69 -5.52 -1.28
N LEU A 185 9.73 -6.80 -1.63
CA LEU A 185 8.63 -7.71 -1.30
C LEU A 185 8.51 -7.98 0.20
N ILE A 186 9.63 -8.10 0.92
CA ILE A 186 9.60 -8.21 2.38
C ILE A 186 9.09 -6.90 3.01
N ASN A 187 9.46 -5.73 2.47
CA ASN A 187 8.92 -4.45 2.90
C ASN A 187 7.40 -4.38 2.74
N TYR A 188 6.82 -4.93 1.66
CA TYR A 188 5.36 -5.04 1.54
C TYR A 188 4.73 -5.83 2.67
N VAL A 189 5.33 -6.96 3.06
CA VAL A 189 4.87 -7.76 4.21
C VAL A 189 5.00 -6.96 5.51
N LEU A 190 6.12 -6.28 5.74
CA LEU A 190 6.35 -5.48 6.94
C LEU A 190 5.33 -4.34 7.05
N ILE A 191 5.11 -3.60 5.97
CA ILE A 191 4.09 -2.54 5.89
C ILE A 191 2.72 -3.14 6.24
N GLY A 192 2.34 -4.25 5.59
CA GLY A 192 1.05 -4.88 5.83
C GLY A 192 0.89 -5.36 7.28
N TRP A 193 1.95 -5.92 7.85
CA TRP A 193 1.97 -6.37 9.24
C TRP A 193 1.85 -5.21 10.23
N PHE A 194 2.52 -4.09 10.00
CA PHE A 194 2.38 -2.90 10.83
C PHE A 194 1.00 -2.24 10.69
N LEU A 195 0.46 -2.14 9.47
CA LEU A 195 -0.90 -1.65 9.23
C LEU A 195 -1.93 -2.52 9.96
N GLY A 196 -1.84 -3.85 9.83
CA GLY A 196 -2.77 -4.76 10.49
C GLY A 196 -2.72 -4.68 12.03
N ARG A 197 -1.60 -4.22 12.60
CA ARG A 197 -1.45 -3.94 14.03
C ARG A 197 -1.88 -2.52 14.45
N GLY A 198 -2.36 -1.70 13.50
CA GLY A 198 -2.68 -0.29 13.72
C GLY A 198 -1.46 0.59 13.97
N GLN A 199 -0.25 0.12 13.62
CA GLN A 199 1.02 0.81 13.86
C GLN A 199 1.41 1.69 12.67
N SER A 200 0.50 2.58 12.24
CA SER A 200 0.70 3.49 11.10
C SER A 200 1.95 4.36 11.22
N GLY A 201 2.35 4.74 12.44
CA GLY A 201 3.60 5.49 12.66
C GLY A 201 4.86 4.70 12.26
N GLY A 202 4.84 3.37 12.42
CA GLY A 202 5.93 2.50 11.94
C GLY A 202 5.98 2.49 10.41
N VAL A 203 4.83 2.44 9.75
CA VAL A 203 4.72 2.52 8.28
C VAL A 203 5.22 3.86 7.76
N LEU A 204 4.86 4.97 8.41
CA LEU A 204 5.35 6.30 8.07
C LEU A 204 6.87 6.37 8.19
N LEU A 205 7.43 5.88 9.30
CA LEU A 205 8.88 5.84 9.50
C LEU A 205 9.58 5.04 8.37
N LEU A 206 9.06 3.87 8.02
CA LEU A 206 9.63 3.07 6.93
C LEU A 206 9.53 3.80 5.58
N SER A 207 8.41 4.45 5.31
CA SER A 207 8.19 5.20 4.07
C SER A 207 9.15 6.38 3.94
N VAL A 208 9.34 7.13 5.03
CA VAL A 208 10.28 8.26 5.10
C VAL A 208 11.73 7.79 4.99
N ILE A 209 12.12 6.70 5.67
CA ILE A 209 13.47 6.16 5.55
C ILE A 209 13.75 5.67 4.13
N GLY A 210 12.85 4.88 3.54
CA GLY A 210 13.02 4.38 2.19
C GLY A 210 13.13 5.51 1.17
N SER A 211 12.17 6.42 1.18
CA SER A 211 12.12 7.53 0.22
C SER A 211 13.22 8.55 0.44
N GLY A 212 13.49 8.92 1.70
CA GLY A 212 14.56 9.85 2.04
C GLY A 212 15.94 9.30 1.69
N ALA A 213 16.19 8.02 1.95
CA ALA A 213 17.44 7.37 1.57
C ALA A 213 17.59 7.27 0.06
N ASN A 214 16.51 7.00 -0.69
CA ASN A 214 16.52 7.01 -2.15
C ASN A 214 16.99 8.38 -2.67
N VAL A 215 16.32 9.46 -2.28
CA VAL A 215 16.67 10.84 -2.66
C VAL A 215 18.12 11.19 -2.33
N MET A 216 18.60 10.82 -1.13
CA MET A 216 19.99 11.07 -0.73
C MET A 216 20.99 10.27 -1.58
N LEU A 217 20.65 9.02 -1.90
CA LEU A 217 21.49 8.14 -2.72
C LEU A 217 21.43 8.53 -4.20
N ASP A 218 20.32 9.03 -4.73
CA ASP A 218 20.22 9.56 -6.08
C ASP A 218 21.16 10.75 -6.26
N TYR A 219 21.13 11.70 -5.31
CA TYR A 219 22.09 12.80 -5.31
C TYR A 219 23.54 12.31 -5.32
N LEU A 220 23.87 11.28 -4.51
CA LEU A 220 25.23 10.75 -4.43
C LEU A 220 25.64 9.98 -5.69
N LEU A 221 24.85 9.00 -6.12
CA LEU A 221 25.21 8.08 -7.19
C LEU A 221 25.07 8.71 -8.58
N ILE A 222 24.06 9.56 -8.78
CA ILE A 222 23.81 10.22 -10.06
C ILE A 222 24.71 11.46 -10.18
N LEU A 223 24.60 12.41 -9.26
CA LEU A 223 25.26 13.72 -9.43
C LEU A 223 26.73 13.74 -8.98
N ARG A 224 27.09 13.01 -7.90
CA ARG A 224 28.49 13.00 -7.42
C ARG A 224 29.35 11.95 -8.11
N LEU A 225 28.81 10.75 -8.34
CA LEU A 225 29.57 9.65 -8.94
C LEU A 225 29.34 9.49 -10.45
N GLY A 226 28.34 10.15 -11.03
CA GLY A 226 28.10 10.10 -12.48
C GLY A 226 27.62 8.73 -12.98
N TRP A 227 26.95 7.93 -12.16
CA TRP A 227 26.48 6.59 -12.55
C TRP A 227 25.16 6.61 -13.34
N GLU A 228 24.63 7.81 -13.60
CA GLU A 228 23.47 8.03 -14.47
C GLU A 228 22.29 7.09 -14.13
N SER A 229 21.75 6.37 -15.13
CA SER A 229 20.61 5.46 -14.94
C SER A 229 20.93 4.24 -14.08
N ALA A 230 22.18 3.73 -14.10
CA ALA A 230 22.59 2.67 -13.17
C ALA A 230 22.63 3.17 -11.73
N GLY A 231 23.05 4.43 -11.53
CA GLY A 231 23.05 5.10 -10.24
C GLY A 231 21.66 5.17 -9.62
N ALA A 232 20.66 5.58 -10.39
CA ALA A 232 19.26 5.61 -9.95
C ALA A 232 18.73 4.22 -9.54
N GLY A 233 19.09 3.18 -10.29
CA GLY A 233 18.72 1.80 -9.96
C GLY A 233 19.34 1.33 -8.64
N TRP A 234 20.63 1.61 -8.42
CA TRP A 234 21.32 1.27 -7.18
C TRP A 234 20.85 2.09 -5.98
N ALA A 235 20.53 3.37 -6.16
CA ALA A 235 19.98 4.23 -5.11
C ALA A 235 18.66 3.65 -4.59
N THR A 236 17.78 3.27 -5.51
CA THR A 236 16.51 2.64 -5.19
C THR A 236 16.72 1.26 -4.54
N ALA A 237 17.64 0.43 -5.03
CA ALA A 237 17.90 -0.88 -4.44
C ALA A 237 18.43 -0.78 -3.00
N ALA A 238 19.42 0.08 -2.77
CA ALA A 238 20.01 0.27 -1.45
C ALA A 238 19.01 0.89 -0.46
N SER A 239 18.14 1.81 -0.90
CA SER A 239 17.11 2.39 -0.05
C SER A 239 16.09 1.36 0.44
N GLN A 240 15.73 0.39 -0.40
CA GLN A 240 14.84 -0.72 -0.03
C GLN A 240 15.47 -1.64 1.02
N TYR A 241 16.78 -1.92 0.92
CA TYR A 241 17.49 -2.68 1.94
C TYR A 241 17.64 -1.92 3.26
N LEU A 242 17.82 -0.58 3.21
CA LEU A 242 17.84 0.23 4.42
C LEU A 242 16.47 0.25 5.12
N MET A 243 15.40 0.41 4.35
CA MET A 243 14.02 0.31 4.85
C MET A 243 13.77 -1.06 5.49
N LEU A 244 14.21 -2.15 4.82
CA LEU A 244 14.11 -3.51 5.34
C LEU A 244 14.85 -3.67 6.68
N LEU A 245 16.08 -3.16 6.78
CA LEU A 245 16.89 -3.22 7.99
C LEU A 245 16.19 -2.52 9.16
N VAL A 246 15.67 -1.31 8.94
CA VAL A 246 14.91 -0.56 9.95
C VAL A 246 13.63 -1.31 10.33
N GLY A 247 12.91 -1.86 9.36
CA GLY A 247 11.69 -2.64 9.60
C GLY A 247 11.96 -3.90 10.43
N MET A 248 13.01 -4.64 10.12
CA MET A 248 13.45 -5.80 10.90
C MET A 248 13.86 -5.42 12.32
N LEU A 249 14.51 -4.28 12.52
CA LEU A 249 14.84 -3.76 13.84
C LEU A 249 13.59 -3.42 14.65
N LEU A 250 12.56 -2.85 14.03
CA LEU A 250 11.26 -2.60 14.67
C LEU A 250 10.54 -3.91 15.05
N VAL A 251 10.55 -4.91 14.16
CA VAL A 251 10.01 -6.24 14.45
C VAL A 251 10.73 -6.85 15.64
N TRP A 252 12.06 -6.86 15.61
CA TRP A 252 12.90 -7.40 16.68
C TRP A 252 12.65 -6.72 18.03
N ARG A 253 12.48 -5.39 18.04
CA ARG A 253 12.10 -4.66 19.26
C ARG A 253 10.67 -4.90 19.72
N SER A 254 9.81 -5.46 18.87
CA SER A 254 8.41 -5.73 19.21
C SER A 254 8.14 -7.17 19.61
N VAL A 255 9.00 -8.12 19.22
CA VAL A 255 8.83 -9.57 19.42
C VAL A 255 9.91 -10.12 20.36
N GLY A 256 9.51 -10.93 21.34
CA GLY A 256 10.47 -11.62 22.22
C GLY A 256 11.12 -12.83 21.53
N TRP A 257 12.44 -12.96 21.63
CA TRP A 257 13.20 -14.10 21.06
C TRP A 257 12.65 -15.48 21.46
N GLY A 258 12.16 -15.64 22.70
CA GLY A 258 11.57 -16.90 23.16
C GLY A 258 10.30 -17.29 22.41
N GLN A 259 9.46 -16.29 22.08
CA GLN A 259 8.22 -16.48 21.32
C GLN A 259 8.52 -16.84 19.85
N LEU A 260 9.53 -16.21 19.26
CA LEU A 260 9.95 -16.53 17.90
C LEU A 260 10.44 -17.98 17.80
N ARG A 261 11.25 -18.44 18.76
CA ARG A 261 11.78 -19.81 18.78
C ARG A 261 10.69 -20.85 18.97
N SER A 262 9.69 -20.59 19.83
CA SER A 262 8.58 -21.53 20.06
C SER A 262 7.68 -21.70 18.84
N LEU A 263 7.57 -20.67 17.99
CA LEU A 263 6.68 -20.64 16.83
C LEU A 263 7.35 -21.04 15.52
N ALA A 264 8.68 -21.16 15.48
CA ALA A 264 9.44 -21.43 14.25
C ALA A 264 8.97 -22.70 13.50
N LEU A 265 8.58 -23.76 14.22
CA LEU A 265 8.09 -24.99 13.61
C LEU A 265 6.64 -24.87 13.10
N GLN A 266 5.83 -23.98 13.69
CA GLN A 266 4.42 -23.79 13.31
C GLN A 266 4.27 -23.03 11.99
N ILE A 267 5.35 -22.43 11.47
CA ILE A 267 5.36 -21.82 10.14
C ILE A 267 4.91 -22.82 9.07
N TRP A 268 5.29 -24.08 9.21
CA TRP A 268 5.06 -25.17 8.25
C TRP A 268 3.68 -25.85 8.36
N ASP A 269 2.72 -25.24 9.06
CA ASP A 269 1.34 -25.70 9.03
C ASP A 269 0.78 -25.60 7.61
N ILE A 270 0.62 -26.77 6.96
CA ILE A 270 0.17 -26.89 5.58
C ILE A 270 -1.22 -26.28 5.38
N SER A 271 -2.10 -26.42 6.36
CA SER A 271 -3.48 -25.91 6.25
C SER A 271 -3.48 -24.38 6.19
N ALA A 272 -2.69 -23.75 7.05
CA ALA A 272 -2.59 -22.31 7.12
C ALA A 272 -1.79 -21.73 5.94
N LEU A 273 -0.70 -22.39 5.52
CA LEU A 273 0.04 -22.02 4.30
C LEU A 273 -0.83 -22.08 3.06
N LYS A 274 -1.70 -23.10 2.94
CA LYS A 274 -2.65 -23.21 1.84
C LYS A 274 -3.68 -22.08 1.86
N ALA A 275 -4.22 -21.74 3.04
CA ALA A 275 -5.15 -20.63 3.19
C ALA A 275 -4.49 -19.29 2.81
N ASP A 276 -3.27 -19.04 3.29
CA ASP A 276 -2.47 -17.86 2.94
C ASP A 276 -2.24 -17.80 1.42
N PHE A 277 -1.80 -18.90 0.80
CA PHE A 277 -1.54 -18.95 -0.64
C PHE A 277 -2.79 -18.71 -1.48
N LEU A 278 -3.93 -19.30 -1.11
CA LEU A 278 -5.20 -19.10 -1.80
C LEU A 278 -5.65 -17.63 -1.72
N LEU A 279 -5.56 -17.00 -0.55
CA LEU A 279 -5.91 -15.59 -0.38
C LEU A 279 -4.98 -14.69 -1.21
N ASN A 280 -3.67 -14.93 -1.16
CA ASN A 280 -2.67 -14.20 -1.93
C ASN A 280 -2.93 -14.34 -3.45
N GLY A 281 -3.24 -15.54 -3.93
CA GLY A 281 -3.58 -15.80 -5.34
C GLY A 281 -4.85 -15.09 -5.81
N GLU A 282 -5.90 -15.06 -4.97
CA GLU A 282 -7.13 -14.33 -5.27
C GLU A 282 -6.89 -12.81 -5.40
N ILE A 283 -6.09 -12.23 -4.50
CA ILE A 283 -5.73 -10.80 -4.55
C ILE A 283 -4.77 -10.50 -5.71
N LEU A 284 -3.86 -11.43 -6.05
CA LEU A 284 -2.98 -11.31 -7.21
C LEU A 284 -3.78 -11.13 -8.51
N VAL A 285 -4.77 -12.00 -8.75
CA VAL A 285 -5.60 -11.90 -9.97
C VAL A 285 -6.37 -10.58 -10.02
N ARG A 286 -6.90 -10.12 -8.88
CA ARG A 286 -7.55 -8.81 -8.76
C ARG A 286 -6.59 -7.67 -9.16
N THR A 287 -5.39 -7.64 -8.60
CA THR A 287 -4.39 -6.61 -8.87
C THR A 287 -3.94 -6.63 -10.32
N PHE A 288 -3.66 -7.81 -10.88
CA PHE A 288 -3.30 -7.97 -12.29
C PHE A 288 -4.40 -7.47 -13.23
N THR A 289 -5.67 -7.78 -12.91
CA THR A 289 -6.83 -7.28 -13.68
C THR A 289 -6.90 -5.76 -13.65
N LEU A 290 -6.70 -5.13 -12.48
CA LEU A 290 -6.69 -3.68 -12.35
C LEU A 290 -5.59 -3.03 -13.19
N ILE A 291 -4.35 -3.48 -13.02
CA ILE A 291 -3.20 -2.96 -13.78
C ILE A 291 -3.44 -3.14 -15.29
N SER A 292 -3.95 -4.29 -15.71
CA SER A 292 -4.24 -4.58 -17.12
C SER A 292 -5.32 -3.64 -17.69
N THR A 293 -6.39 -3.35 -16.95
CA THR A 293 -7.43 -2.40 -17.39
C THR A 293 -6.86 -1.00 -17.64
N PHE A 294 -6.04 -0.47 -16.73
CA PHE A 294 -5.40 0.83 -16.92
C PHE A 294 -4.40 0.81 -18.07
N ALA A 295 -3.62 -0.27 -18.21
CA ALA A 295 -2.69 -0.41 -19.33
C ALA A 295 -3.40 -0.47 -20.69
N LEU A 296 -4.53 -1.20 -20.78
CA LEU A 296 -5.37 -1.23 -21.98
C LEU A 296 -5.95 0.15 -22.29
N PHE A 297 -6.41 0.91 -21.29
CA PHE A 297 -6.84 2.29 -21.48
C PHE A 297 -5.73 3.15 -22.07
N THR A 298 -4.50 3.06 -21.55
CA THR A 298 -3.34 3.80 -22.06
C THR A 298 -2.98 3.37 -23.48
N ASN A 299 -2.96 2.07 -23.76
CA ASN A 299 -2.67 1.53 -25.08
C ASN A 299 -3.71 1.97 -26.12
N LEU A 300 -5.00 1.88 -25.81
CA LEU A 300 -6.06 2.39 -26.68
C LEU A 300 -5.95 3.91 -26.87
N SER A 301 -5.50 4.67 -25.87
CA SER A 301 -5.23 6.10 -26.03
C SER A 301 -4.11 6.38 -27.03
N SER A 302 -3.08 5.53 -27.10
CA SER A 302 -2.00 5.67 -28.09
C SER A 302 -2.49 5.48 -29.51
N ASP A 303 -3.42 4.55 -29.72
CA ASP A 303 -4.03 4.34 -31.03
C ASP A 303 -4.83 5.56 -31.49
N LEU A 304 -5.48 6.29 -30.57
CA LEU A 304 -6.28 7.49 -30.88
C LEU A 304 -5.43 8.71 -31.27
N GLY A 305 -4.12 8.69 -30.99
CA GLY A 305 -3.16 9.71 -31.40
C GLY A 305 -2.34 10.26 -30.24
N THR A 306 -1.13 10.74 -30.56
CA THR A 306 -0.11 11.14 -29.58
C THR A 306 -0.58 12.23 -28.62
N VAL A 307 -1.29 13.25 -29.11
CA VAL A 307 -1.81 14.33 -28.26
C VAL A 307 -2.89 13.82 -27.31
N ILE A 308 -3.77 12.92 -27.76
CA ILE A 308 -4.81 12.30 -26.91
C ILE A 308 -4.17 11.42 -25.84
N LEU A 309 -3.17 10.62 -26.20
CA LEU A 309 -2.39 9.83 -25.25
C LEU A 309 -1.78 10.72 -24.17
N ALA A 310 -1.15 11.84 -24.56
CA ALA A 310 -0.54 12.76 -23.61
C ALA A 310 -1.59 13.42 -22.68
N THR A 311 -2.71 13.91 -23.23
CA THR A 311 -3.83 14.44 -22.41
C THR A 311 -4.36 13.40 -21.43
N ASN A 312 -4.59 12.17 -21.89
CA ASN A 312 -5.09 11.09 -21.06
C ASN A 312 -4.08 10.65 -19.99
N ALA A 313 -2.79 10.64 -20.30
CA ALA A 313 -1.73 10.33 -19.34
C ALA A 313 -1.69 11.36 -18.20
N VAL A 314 -1.80 12.65 -18.49
CA VAL A 314 -1.84 13.70 -17.46
C VAL A 314 -3.09 13.57 -16.58
N LEU A 315 -4.26 13.30 -17.16
CA LEU A 315 -5.48 13.07 -16.39
C LEU A 315 -5.40 11.80 -15.52
N LEU A 316 -4.82 10.72 -16.04
CA LEU A 316 -4.55 9.52 -15.26
C LEU A 316 -3.56 9.78 -14.12
N GLN A 317 -2.60 10.67 -14.29
CA GLN A 317 -1.70 11.08 -13.21
C GLN A 317 -2.47 11.76 -12.06
N VAL A 318 -3.46 12.60 -12.39
CA VAL A 318 -4.37 13.19 -11.40
C VAL A 318 -5.19 12.09 -10.69
N VAL A 319 -5.72 11.12 -11.45
CA VAL A 319 -6.45 9.98 -10.88
C VAL A 319 -5.56 9.16 -9.94
N THR A 320 -4.31 8.89 -10.33
CA THR A 320 -3.33 8.16 -9.51
C THR A 320 -2.98 8.93 -8.24
N LEU A 321 -2.76 10.24 -8.32
CA LEU A 321 -2.50 11.08 -7.15
C LEU A 321 -3.67 11.06 -6.16
N ALA A 322 -4.90 11.21 -6.67
CA ALA A 322 -6.10 11.10 -5.86
C ALA A 322 -6.24 9.69 -5.25
N ALA A 323 -5.91 8.64 -6.00
CA ALA A 323 -5.94 7.26 -5.52
C ALA A 323 -4.94 7.04 -4.37
N TYR A 324 -3.71 7.58 -4.43
CA TYR A 324 -2.77 7.51 -3.31
C TYR A 324 -3.32 8.16 -2.03
N PHE A 325 -4.03 9.28 -2.17
CA PHE A 325 -4.69 9.92 -1.04
C PHE A 325 -5.83 9.07 -0.47
N ILE A 326 -6.74 8.60 -1.33
CA ILE A 326 -7.89 7.77 -0.94
C ILE A 326 -7.45 6.43 -0.33
N ASP A 327 -6.39 5.82 -0.87
CA ASP A 327 -5.84 4.56 -0.35
C ASP A 327 -5.35 4.69 1.09
N GLY A 328 -4.84 5.86 1.50
CA GLY A 328 -4.51 6.10 2.90
C GLY A 328 -5.71 5.95 3.84
N LEU A 329 -6.89 6.44 3.42
CA LEU A 329 -8.16 6.20 4.11
C LEU A 329 -8.57 4.73 4.03
N ALA A 330 -8.41 4.10 2.86
CA ALA A 330 -8.75 2.69 2.66
C ALA A 330 -7.89 1.75 3.52
N PHE A 331 -6.61 2.03 3.76
CA PHE A 331 -5.75 1.25 4.65
C PHE A 331 -6.19 1.35 6.12
N ALA A 332 -6.72 2.50 6.54
CA ALA A 332 -7.35 2.62 7.86
C ALA A 332 -8.62 1.76 7.92
N THR A 333 -9.47 1.82 6.88
CA THR A 333 -10.66 0.96 6.75
C THR A 333 -10.30 -0.52 6.80
N GLU A 334 -9.26 -0.94 6.09
CA GLU A 334 -8.74 -2.31 6.06
C GLU A 334 -8.37 -2.82 7.45
N SER A 335 -7.62 -2.00 8.19
CA SER A 335 -7.15 -2.33 9.54
C SER A 335 -8.32 -2.46 10.54
N PHE A 336 -9.26 -1.50 10.53
CA PHE A 336 -10.44 -1.54 11.41
C PHE A 336 -11.40 -2.67 11.03
N ALA A 337 -11.65 -2.90 9.73
CA ALA A 337 -12.53 -3.97 9.27
C ALA A 337 -12.00 -5.34 9.71
N GLY A 338 -10.69 -5.56 9.59
CA GLY A 338 -10.06 -6.79 10.08
C GLY A 338 -10.17 -6.94 11.60
N VAL A 339 -9.89 -5.91 12.39
CA VAL A 339 -10.03 -5.99 13.85
C VAL A 339 -11.47 -6.26 14.28
N PHE A 340 -12.44 -5.52 13.74
CA PHE A 340 -13.85 -5.73 14.07
C PHE A 340 -14.33 -7.12 13.69
N ARG A 341 -13.82 -7.64 12.56
CA ARG A 341 -14.08 -9.01 12.14
C ARG A 341 -13.49 -10.03 13.11
N GLY A 342 -12.25 -9.84 13.54
CA GLY A 342 -11.59 -10.68 14.54
C GLY A 342 -12.30 -10.68 15.90
N GLN A 343 -12.90 -9.56 16.28
CA GLN A 343 -13.68 -9.40 17.52
C GLN A 343 -15.11 -9.94 17.42
N GLY A 344 -15.59 -10.29 16.22
CA GLY A 344 -17.01 -10.59 15.99
C GLY A 344 -17.94 -9.37 16.10
N ALA A 345 -17.39 -8.15 16.09
CA ALA A 345 -18.11 -6.89 16.31
C ALA A 345 -18.79 -6.38 15.02
N THR A 346 -19.72 -7.17 14.47
CA THR A 346 -20.39 -6.92 13.19
C THR A 346 -21.13 -5.57 13.17
N ASP A 347 -21.69 -5.14 14.30
CA ASP A 347 -22.38 -3.85 14.42
C ASP A 347 -21.47 -2.65 14.13
N ARG A 348 -20.17 -2.78 14.42
CA ARG A 348 -19.17 -1.73 14.17
C ARG A 348 -18.77 -1.64 12.69
N LEU A 349 -18.98 -2.69 11.89
CA LEU A 349 -18.67 -2.68 10.47
C LEU A 349 -19.54 -1.68 9.69
N MET A 350 -20.82 -1.56 10.05
CA MET A 350 -21.71 -0.55 9.44
C MET A 350 -21.26 0.87 9.79
N GLN A 351 -20.84 1.11 11.03
CA GLN A 351 -20.30 2.40 11.44
C GLN A 351 -19.03 2.74 10.65
N LEU A 352 -18.12 1.76 10.50
CA LEU A 352 -16.92 1.91 9.70
C LEU A 352 -17.24 2.30 8.26
N LEU A 353 -18.09 1.52 7.57
CA LEU A 353 -18.50 1.76 6.18
C LEU A 353 -19.05 3.16 5.95
N ARG A 354 -19.85 3.69 6.89
CA ARG A 354 -20.40 5.05 6.78
C ARG A 354 -19.29 6.10 6.88
N VAL A 355 -18.42 5.98 7.89
CA VAL A 355 -17.35 6.97 8.14
C VAL A 355 -16.32 6.94 7.03
N SER A 356 -15.80 5.76 6.69
CA SER A 356 -14.83 5.59 5.63
C SER A 356 -15.41 5.95 4.26
N GLY A 357 -16.67 5.58 4.00
CA GLY A 357 -17.36 5.87 2.75
C GLY A 357 -17.52 7.36 2.51
N ILE A 358 -18.01 8.10 3.52
CA ILE A 358 -18.13 9.56 3.43
C ILE A 358 -16.76 10.20 3.25
N ALA A 359 -15.76 9.78 4.03
CA ALA A 359 -14.42 10.36 3.95
C ALA A 359 -13.77 10.14 2.57
N CYS A 360 -13.80 8.91 2.04
CA CYS A 360 -13.22 8.58 0.74
C CYS A 360 -13.95 9.31 -0.39
N LEU A 361 -15.30 9.27 -0.41
CA LEU A 361 -16.09 9.94 -1.44
C LEU A 361 -15.87 11.46 -1.42
N THR A 362 -15.86 12.06 -0.23
CA THR A 362 -15.59 13.49 -0.08
C THR A 362 -14.19 13.83 -0.60
N SER A 363 -13.16 13.06 -0.24
CA SER A 363 -11.80 13.29 -0.74
C SER A 363 -11.70 13.18 -2.26
N GLY A 364 -12.26 12.14 -2.87
CA GLY A 364 -12.20 11.99 -4.33
C GLY A 364 -12.99 13.06 -5.09
N LEU A 365 -14.17 13.44 -4.61
CA LEU A 365 -14.94 14.52 -5.21
C LEU A 365 -14.27 15.88 -5.03
N LEU A 366 -13.63 16.15 -3.89
CA LEU A 366 -12.84 17.37 -3.69
C LEU A 366 -11.67 17.46 -4.68
N PHE A 367 -10.96 16.35 -4.93
CA PHE A 367 -9.95 16.29 -5.98
C PHE A 367 -10.53 16.61 -7.35
N ALA A 368 -11.62 15.93 -7.75
CA ALA A 368 -12.25 16.17 -9.05
C ALA A 368 -12.72 17.61 -9.22
N ILE A 369 -13.39 18.17 -8.20
CA ILE A 369 -13.91 19.54 -8.20
C ILE A 369 -12.76 20.57 -8.25
N ALA A 370 -11.67 20.34 -7.52
CA ALA A 370 -10.52 21.24 -7.55
C ALA A 370 -9.94 21.39 -8.96
N PHE A 371 -9.75 20.28 -9.67
CA PHE A 371 -9.27 20.29 -11.06
C PHE A 371 -10.31 20.85 -12.04
N LEU A 372 -11.60 20.72 -11.76
CA LEU A 372 -12.66 21.31 -12.57
C LEU A 372 -12.76 22.84 -12.42
N LEU A 373 -12.58 23.36 -11.20
CA LEU A 373 -12.65 24.80 -10.91
C LEU A 373 -11.35 25.53 -11.25
N PHE A 374 -10.21 24.85 -11.12
CA PHE A 374 -8.88 25.45 -11.30
C PHE A 374 -8.02 24.65 -12.30
N PRO A 375 -8.48 24.37 -13.53
CA PRO A 375 -7.76 23.51 -14.46
C PRO A 375 -6.40 24.12 -14.85
N THR A 376 -6.36 25.39 -15.27
CA THR A 376 -5.12 26.04 -15.74
C THR A 376 -3.99 26.02 -14.70
N PRO A 377 -4.16 26.53 -13.46
CA PRO A 377 -3.06 26.56 -12.49
C PRO A 377 -2.67 25.18 -11.96
N LEU A 378 -3.56 24.17 -12.00
CA LEU A 378 -3.23 22.83 -11.51
C LEU A 378 -2.59 21.96 -12.59
N PHE A 379 -3.08 22.03 -13.84
CA PHE A 379 -2.46 21.29 -14.94
C PHE A 379 -1.14 21.92 -15.41
N SER A 380 -0.94 23.22 -15.24
CA SER A 380 0.36 23.85 -15.51
C SER A 380 1.48 23.36 -14.59
N LEU A 381 1.14 22.84 -13.40
CA LEU A 381 2.10 22.15 -12.53
C LEU A 381 2.56 20.81 -13.11
N LEU A 382 1.78 20.22 -14.01
CA LEU A 382 2.05 18.91 -14.61
C LEU A 382 2.58 19.01 -16.04
N THR A 383 2.21 20.04 -16.81
CA THR A 383 2.67 20.24 -18.19
C THR A 383 2.53 21.69 -18.64
N ASN A 384 3.47 22.15 -19.48
CA ASN A 384 3.47 23.48 -20.09
C ASN A 384 3.07 23.47 -21.58
N HIS A 385 2.64 22.34 -22.11
CA HIS A 385 2.30 22.21 -23.54
C HIS A 385 0.89 22.75 -23.82
N SER A 386 0.80 23.83 -24.61
CA SER A 386 -0.47 24.47 -25.02
C SER A 386 -1.45 23.48 -25.66
N ASP A 387 -0.94 22.62 -26.55
CA ASP A 387 -1.74 21.65 -27.31
C ASP A 387 -2.48 20.62 -26.41
N ILE A 388 -1.96 20.42 -25.19
CA ILE A 388 -2.57 19.56 -24.17
C ILE A 388 -3.53 20.37 -23.30
N LEU A 389 -3.10 21.57 -22.88
CA LEU A 389 -3.87 22.45 -22.00
C LEU A 389 -5.22 22.84 -22.63
N ASP A 390 -5.24 23.11 -23.93
CA ASP A 390 -6.44 23.49 -24.69
C ASP A 390 -7.49 22.37 -24.73
N ARG A 391 -7.10 21.12 -24.49
CA ARG A 391 -8.00 19.96 -24.48
C ARG A 391 -8.62 19.68 -23.12
N PHE A 392 -8.02 20.16 -22.03
CA PHE A 392 -8.50 19.83 -20.68
C PHE A 392 -9.96 20.24 -20.41
N PRO A 393 -10.48 21.39 -20.86
CA PRO A 393 -11.88 21.75 -20.64
C PRO A 393 -12.88 20.66 -21.09
N ALA A 394 -12.55 19.91 -22.15
CA ALA A 394 -13.39 18.83 -22.67
C ALA A 394 -13.32 17.54 -21.82
N TYR A 395 -12.17 17.25 -21.20
CA TYR A 395 -11.93 15.94 -20.57
C TYR A 395 -11.90 15.96 -19.04
N VAL A 396 -11.59 17.10 -18.41
CA VAL A 396 -11.57 17.25 -16.94
C VAL A 396 -12.89 16.83 -16.26
N PRO A 397 -14.08 17.06 -16.84
CA PRO A 397 -15.33 16.57 -16.25
C PRO A 397 -15.37 15.06 -16.01
N TRP A 398 -14.60 14.25 -16.75
CA TRP A 398 -14.51 12.79 -16.52
C TRP A 398 -13.87 12.41 -15.18
N LEU A 399 -13.14 13.32 -14.52
CA LEU A 399 -12.62 13.07 -13.18
C LEU A 399 -13.74 12.86 -12.16
N LEU A 400 -14.91 13.50 -12.34
CA LEU A 400 -16.05 13.37 -11.42
C LEU A 400 -16.57 11.93 -11.33
N PRO A 401 -17.00 11.28 -12.42
CA PRO A 401 -17.47 9.89 -12.34
C PRO A 401 -16.34 8.92 -11.98
N VAL A 402 -15.13 9.11 -12.51
CA VAL A 402 -13.99 8.21 -12.22
C VAL A 402 -13.61 8.25 -10.74
N LEU A 403 -13.43 9.43 -10.15
CA LEU A 403 -13.07 9.57 -8.73
C LEU A 403 -14.27 9.38 -7.81
N GLY A 404 -15.48 9.72 -8.24
CA GLY A 404 -16.70 9.47 -7.47
C GLY A 404 -16.94 7.97 -7.25
N PHE A 405 -17.06 7.20 -8.33
CA PHE A 405 -17.22 5.75 -8.23
C PHE A 405 -15.95 5.07 -7.73
N GLY A 406 -14.77 5.54 -8.16
CA GLY A 406 -13.47 5.01 -7.73
C GLY A 406 -13.28 5.11 -6.22
N SER A 407 -13.65 6.23 -5.60
CA SER A 407 -13.54 6.41 -4.14
C SER A 407 -14.37 5.39 -3.36
N ILE A 408 -15.57 5.07 -3.84
CA ILE A 408 -16.42 4.04 -3.25
C ILE A 408 -15.78 2.66 -3.44
N ALA A 409 -15.27 2.37 -4.65
CA ALA A 409 -14.61 1.11 -4.96
C ALA A 409 -13.35 0.89 -4.11
N TYR A 410 -12.47 1.89 -3.98
CA TYR A 410 -11.24 1.81 -3.18
C TYR A 410 -11.53 1.66 -1.67
N MET A 411 -12.55 2.38 -1.17
CA MET A 411 -13.00 2.20 0.21
C MET A 411 -13.52 0.78 0.47
N LEU A 412 -14.35 0.25 -0.43
CA LEU A 412 -14.87 -1.11 -0.34
C LEU A 412 -13.76 -2.16 -0.52
N ASP A 413 -12.74 -1.88 -1.33
CA ASP A 413 -11.56 -2.74 -1.42
C ASP A 413 -10.90 -2.87 -0.05
N GLY A 414 -10.60 -1.75 0.61
CA GLY A 414 -10.05 -1.74 1.96
C GLY A 414 -10.93 -2.54 2.92
N TYR A 415 -12.24 -2.33 2.89
CA TYR A 415 -13.19 -3.09 3.71
C TYR A 415 -13.10 -4.61 3.49
N PHE A 416 -13.21 -5.08 2.24
CA PHE A 416 -13.20 -6.52 1.94
C PHE A 416 -11.81 -7.16 2.09
N LEU A 417 -10.73 -6.40 1.90
CA LEU A 417 -9.37 -6.82 2.23
C LEU A 417 -9.21 -7.06 3.72
N GLY A 418 -9.72 -6.15 4.55
CA GLY A 418 -9.74 -6.33 6.01
C GLY A 418 -10.54 -7.56 6.43
N LEU A 419 -11.64 -7.86 5.73
CA LEU A 419 -12.43 -9.08 5.91
C LEU A 419 -11.82 -10.34 5.28
N THR A 420 -10.64 -10.23 4.66
CA THR A 420 -9.93 -11.31 3.93
C THR A 420 -10.78 -12.01 2.87
N GLN A 421 -11.71 -11.28 2.24
CA GLN A 421 -12.61 -11.79 1.21
C GLN A 421 -12.01 -11.63 -0.20
N GLY A 422 -10.84 -12.23 -0.43
CA GLY A 422 -10.12 -12.16 -1.71
C GLY A 422 -10.97 -12.58 -2.92
N ARG A 423 -11.80 -13.61 -2.77
CA ARG A 423 -12.70 -14.09 -3.83
C ARG A 423 -13.72 -13.05 -4.30
N ILE A 424 -14.29 -12.30 -3.36
CA ILE A 424 -15.25 -11.23 -3.68
C ILE A 424 -14.55 -10.13 -4.47
N LEU A 425 -13.34 -9.75 -4.04
CA LEU A 425 -12.54 -8.72 -4.70
C LEU A 425 -12.12 -9.13 -6.11
N ARG A 426 -11.65 -10.38 -6.29
CA ARG A 426 -11.30 -10.92 -7.61
C ARG A 426 -12.50 -10.91 -8.55
N GLN A 427 -13.64 -11.43 -8.09
CA GLN A 427 -14.86 -11.48 -8.91
C GLN A 427 -15.32 -10.07 -9.30
N SER A 428 -15.30 -9.12 -8.37
CA SER A 428 -15.63 -7.73 -8.66
C SER A 428 -14.71 -7.13 -9.73
N ALA A 429 -13.38 -7.30 -9.61
CA ALA A 429 -12.43 -6.78 -10.58
C ALA A 429 -12.62 -7.39 -11.97
N LEU A 430 -12.80 -8.71 -12.06
CA LEU A 430 -13.04 -9.42 -13.33
C LEU A 430 -14.35 -9.01 -13.98
N ILE A 431 -15.45 -8.96 -13.21
CA ILE A 431 -16.76 -8.54 -13.72
C ILE A 431 -16.69 -7.09 -14.20
N ALA A 432 -16.08 -6.20 -13.42
CA ALA A 432 -15.92 -4.82 -13.82
C ALA A 432 -15.09 -4.66 -15.09
N ALA A 433 -14.00 -5.42 -15.25
CA ALA A 433 -13.20 -5.40 -16.46
C ALA A 433 -14.00 -5.91 -17.68
N LEU A 434 -14.63 -7.08 -17.56
CA LEU A 434 -15.30 -7.72 -18.69
C LEU A 434 -16.64 -7.08 -19.07
N VAL A 435 -17.42 -6.62 -18.09
CA VAL A 435 -18.78 -6.09 -18.29
C VAL A 435 -18.80 -4.56 -18.23
N GLY A 436 -17.96 -3.94 -17.39
CA GLY A 436 -17.89 -2.49 -17.26
C GLY A 436 -16.97 -1.84 -18.29
N PHE A 437 -15.71 -2.28 -18.35
CA PHE A 437 -14.68 -1.65 -19.18
C PHE A 437 -14.75 -2.10 -20.65
N MET A 438 -14.60 -3.41 -20.90
CA MET A 438 -14.36 -3.95 -22.24
C MET A 438 -15.41 -3.56 -23.29
N PRO A 439 -16.74 -3.58 -23.02
CA PRO A 439 -17.73 -3.24 -24.02
C PRO A 439 -17.59 -1.79 -24.50
N MET A 440 -17.42 -0.85 -23.57
CA MET A 440 -17.25 0.56 -23.90
C MET A 440 -15.88 0.85 -24.51
N ALA A 441 -14.83 0.14 -24.09
CA ALA A 441 -13.49 0.28 -24.65
C ALA A 441 -13.45 -0.16 -26.14
N ILE A 442 -14.14 -1.25 -26.49
CA ILE A 442 -14.26 -1.71 -27.88
C ILE A 442 -15.01 -0.68 -28.73
N VAL A 443 -16.12 -0.14 -28.22
CA VAL A 443 -16.87 0.91 -28.93
C VAL A 443 -16.02 2.19 -29.07
N ALA A 444 -15.26 2.55 -28.03
CA ALA A 444 -14.35 3.69 -28.07
C ALA A 444 -13.26 3.54 -29.13
N TRP A 445 -12.70 2.33 -29.26
CA TRP A 445 -11.71 1.99 -30.29
C TRP A 445 -12.31 2.06 -31.69
N TYR A 446 -13.49 1.47 -31.91
CA TYR A 446 -14.16 1.47 -33.21
C TYR A 446 -14.58 2.87 -33.66
N LEU A 447 -15.19 3.65 -32.77
CA LEU A 447 -15.65 5.02 -33.06
C LEU A 447 -14.56 6.08 -32.89
N ARG A 448 -13.34 5.67 -32.54
CA ARG A 448 -12.17 6.55 -32.37
C ARG A 448 -12.42 7.72 -31.41
N SER A 449 -13.11 7.45 -30.29
CA SER A 449 -13.55 8.47 -29.34
C SER A 449 -12.93 8.32 -27.96
N SER A 450 -12.16 9.32 -27.53
CA SER A 450 -11.59 9.36 -26.18
C SER A 450 -12.66 9.54 -25.09
N HIS A 451 -13.77 10.23 -25.37
CA HIS A 451 -14.88 10.34 -24.42
C HIS A 451 -15.48 8.97 -24.08
N LEU A 452 -15.62 8.08 -25.06
CA LEU A 452 -16.10 6.72 -24.83
C LEU A 452 -15.07 5.88 -24.06
N LEU A 453 -13.78 6.17 -24.22
CA LEU A 453 -12.72 5.52 -23.47
C LEU A 453 -12.77 5.92 -21.98
N TRP A 454 -13.00 7.20 -21.68
CA TRP A 454 -13.26 7.67 -20.32
C TRP A 454 -14.57 7.15 -19.73
N LEU A 455 -15.61 6.99 -20.56
CA LEU A 455 -16.83 6.29 -20.18
C LEU A 455 -16.53 4.84 -19.81
N ALA A 456 -15.68 4.13 -20.56
CA ALA A 456 -15.27 2.77 -20.23
C ALA A 456 -14.59 2.67 -18.85
N LEU A 457 -13.69 3.61 -18.55
CA LEU A 457 -13.04 3.67 -17.24
C LEU A 457 -14.02 4.05 -16.11
N SER A 458 -14.97 4.93 -16.39
CA SER A 458 -16.04 5.28 -15.44
C SER A 458 -16.96 4.09 -15.15
N SER A 459 -17.37 3.37 -16.19
CA SER A 459 -18.17 2.14 -16.11
C SER A 459 -17.44 1.03 -15.36
N PHE A 460 -16.12 0.92 -15.54
CA PHE A 460 -15.27 0.04 -14.74
C PHE A 460 -15.38 0.37 -13.25
N MET A 461 -15.14 1.64 -12.86
CA MET A 461 -15.21 2.05 -11.45
C MET A 461 -16.62 1.88 -10.87
N ALA A 462 -17.65 2.21 -11.63
CA ALA A 462 -19.05 2.03 -11.22
C ALA A 462 -19.40 0.54 -11.01
N ALA A 463 -18.99 -0.33 -11.92
CA ALA A 463 -19.21 -1.77 -11.80
C ALA A 463 -18.50 -2.34 -10.57
N ARG A 464 -17.28 -1.89 -10.26
CA ARG A 464 -16.58 -2.28 -9.02
C ARG A 464 -17.33 -1.84 -7.78
N ALA A 465 -17.68 -0.55 -7.71
CA ALA A 465 -18.43 0.00 -6.59
C ALA A 465 -19.75 -0.77 -6.35
N LEU A 466 -20.51 -1.03 -7.42
CA LEU A 466 -21.79 -1.74 -7.35
C LEU A 466 -21.62 -3.20 -6.93
N THR A 467 -20.73 -3.95 -7.60
CA THR A 467 -20.54 -5.38 -7.32
C THR A 467 -20.04 -5.64 -5.90
N LEU A 468 -19.18 -4.76 -5.36
CA LEU A 468 -18.75 -4.82 -3.97
C LEU A 468 -19.88 -4.40 -3.01
N ALA A 469 -20.60 -3.32 -3.30
CA ALA A 469 -21.68 -2.82 -2.45
C ALA A 469 -22.79 -3.86 -2.26
N VAL A 470 -23.16 -4.60 -3.32
CA VAL A 470 -24.15 -5.69 -3.26
C VAL A 470 -23.73 -6.82 -2.32
N LYS A 471 -22.43 -7.01 -2.09
CA LYS A 471 -21.91 -8.04 -1.18
C LYS A 471 -21.82 -7.58 0.26
N VAL A 472 -21.91 -6.27 0.53
CA VAL A 472 -21.82 -5.72 1.90
C VAL A 472 -22.88 -6.33 2.85
N PRO A 473 -24.17 -6.44 2.51
CA PRO A 473 -25.17 -6.99 3.43
C PRO A 473 -24.87 -8.42 3.90
N GLN A 474 -24.18 -9.22 3.08
CA GLN A 474 -23.78 -10.59 3.45
C GLN A 474 -22.73 -10.59 4.56
N THR A 475 -21.90 -9.55 4.62
CA THR A 475 -20.87 -9.39 5.67
C THR A 475 -21.46 -9.02 7.04
N LEU A 476 -22.71 -8.52 7.06
CA LEU A 476 -23.37 -7.99 8.25
C LEU A 476 -24.34 -8.99 8.94
N LYS A 477 -24.74 -10.07 8.25
CA LYS A 477 -25.82 -10.96 8.72
C LYS A 477 -25.34 -12.15 9.56
N ALA A 478 -24.08 -12.55 9.47
CA ALA A 478 -23.48 -13.65 10.24
C ALA A 478 -21.96 -13.72 9.95
N PRO A 479 -21.14 -14.35 10.80
CA PRO A 479 -19.73 -14.58 10.46
C PRO A 479 -19.63 -15.45 9.20
N LEU A 480 -19.40 -14.82 8.04
CA LEU A 480 -18.91 -15.48 6.81
C LEU A 480 -17.86 -16.55 7.17
N LYS A 481 -18.05 -17.79 6.73
CA LYS A 481 -17.03 -18.83 6.92
C LYS A 481 -15.72 -18.34 6.30
N THR A 482 -14.64 -18.30 7.10
CA THR A 482 -13.29 -18.20 6.55
C THR A 482 -13.04 -19.45 5.69
N PRO A 483 -12.33 -19.32 4.56
CA PRO A 483 -11.94 -20.47 3.75
C PRO A 483 -11.11 -21.49 4.55
#